data_AF-A0A9J6EA14-F1
#
_entry.id   AF-A0A9J6EA14-F1
#
_cell.length_a   1.000
_cell.length_b   1.000
_cell.length_c   1.000
_cell.angle_alpha   90.00
_cell.angle_beta   90.00
_cell.angle_gamma   90.00
#
_symmetry.space_group_name_H-M   'P 1'
#
loop_
_entity.id
_entity.type
_entity.pdbx_description
1 polymer ?
#
loop_
_entity_poly.entity_id
_entity_poly.type
_entity_poly.pdbx_seq_one_letter_code
_entity_poly.pdbx_strand_id
1 'polypeptide(L)'
;MLWQCGTRFEPVADLMSRNRFEAIHQCLHINDNCQAKPRDAEGHDRLFKVRPLVKQLKKNMKAVAPEEQQSVDEQIIPSRALTAKAVHEIEAPQVRL
;
A
#
# COMPACT_ATOMS: atom_id res chain seq x y z
N MET A 1 6.70 -19.44 5.10
CA MET A 1 7.33 -18.36 4.29
C MET A 1 7.61 -18.83 2.87
N LEU A 2 7.54 -17.95 1.87
CA LEU A 2 7.62 -18.31 0.44
C LEU A 2 8.90 -19.08 0.02
N TRP A 3 9.99 -19.01 0.78
CA TRP A 3 11.25 -19.73 0.52
C TRP A 3 11.43 -21.02 1.33
N GLN A 4 10.54 -21.32 2.29
CA GLN A 4 10.61 -22.52 3.13
C GLN A 4 9.96 -23.71 2.44
N CYS A 5 10.52 -24.91 2.59
CA CYS A 5 10.10 -26.13 1.89
C CYS A 5 8.58 -26.39 1.91
N GLY A 6 7.94 -26.35 3.09
CA GLY A 6 6.51 -26.67 3.21
C GLY A 6 5.53 -25.57 2.78
N THR A 7 6.02 -24.36 2.47
CA THR A 7 5.19 -23.24 2.00
C THR A 7 5.89 -22.53 0.84
N ARG A 8 6.67 -23.28 0.06
CA ARG A 8 7.50 -22.72 -1.00
C ARG A 8 6.56 -22.25 -2.11
N PHE A 9 6.82 -21.04 -2.59
CA PHE A 9 6.17 -20.53 -3.79
C PHE A 9 7.23 -20.31 -4.86
N GLU A 10 7.36 -21.28 -5.76
CA GLU A 10 8.44 -21.34 -6.76
C GLU A 10 8.59 -20.04 -7.58
N PRO A 11 7.51 -19.38 -8.06
CA PRO A 11 7.65 -18.17 -8.87
C PRO A 11 8.38 -17.02 -8.17
N VAL A 12 8.32 -16.94 -6.84
CA VAL A 12 9.05 -15.94 -6.07
C VAL A 12 10.40 -16.49 -5.61
N ALA A 13 10.42 -17.74 -5.14
CA ALA A 13 11.57 -18.33 -4.49
C ALA A 13 12.71 -18.70 -5.45
N ASP A 14 12.39 -18.95 -6.72
CA ASP A 14 13.36 -19.22 -7.79
C ASP A 14 13.86 -17.92 -8.43
N LEU A 15 13.05 -16.86 -8.40
CA LEU A 15 13.40 -15.57 -9.00
C LEU A 15 14.47 -14.82 -8.22
N MET A 16 14.40 -14.83 -6.88
CA MET A 16 15.39 -14.18 -6.02
C MET A 16 15.45 -14.82 -4.64
N SER A 17 16.58 -14.66 -3.94
CA SER A 17 16.72 -15.11 -2.55
C SER A 17 15.85 -14.27 -1.60
N ARG A 18 15.51 -14.84 -0.43
CA ARG A 18 14.78 -14.14 0.64
C ARG A 18 15.45 -12.82 1.00
N ASN A 19 16.76 -12.83 1.19
CA ASN A 19 17.53 -11.65 1.58
C ASN A 19 17.49 -10.55 0.51
N ARG A 20 17.51 -10.94 -0.78
CA ARG A 20 17.39 -9.98 -1.88
C ARG A 20 16.00 -9.34 -1.90
N PHE A 21 14.94 -10.13 -1.73
CA PHE A 21 13.58 -9.63 -1.64
C PHE A 21 13.42 -8.66 -0.46
N GLU A 22 13.89 -9.03 0.73
CA GLU A 22 13.85 -8.19 1.93
C GLU A 22 14.61 -6.87 1.72
N ALA A 23 15.78 -6.90 1.08
CA ALA A 23 16.55 -5.69 0.78
C ALA A 23 15.81 -4.75 -0.18
N ILE A 24 15.20 -5.28 -1.25
CA ILE A 24 14.40 -4.48 -2.18
C ILE A 24 13.19 -3.87 -1.46
N HIS A 25 12.49 -4.68 -0.67
CA HIS A 25 11.30 -4.25 0.08
C HIS A 25 11.62 -3.12 1.07
N GLN A 26 12.75 -3.21 1.79
CA GLN A 26 13.19 -2.17 2.72
C GLN A 26 13.56 -0.85 2.03
N CYS A 27 13.97 -0.90 0.76
CA CYS A 27 14.38 0.27 -0.01
C CYS A 27 13.29 0.80 -0.96
N LEU A 28 12.05 0.29 -0.88
CA LEU A 28 10.97 0.69 -1.78
C LEU A 28 10.47 2.11 -1.50
N HIS A 29 10.73 3.03 -2.43
CA HIS A 29 10.30 4.43 -2.37
C HIS A 29 9.50 4.80 -3.62
N ILE A 30 8.28 5.29 -3.43
CA ILE A 30 7.34 5.64 -4.52
C ILE A 30 7.40 7.13 -4.87
N ASN A 31 7.85 7.98 -3.94
CA ASN A 31 7.95 9.43 -4.14
C ASN A 31 9.28 9.99 -3.62
N ASP A 32 9.68 11.15 -4.15
CA ASP A 32 10.91 11.84 -3.81
C ASP A 32 10.80 12.56 -2.45
N ASN A 33 11.50 12.03 -1.44
CA ASN A 33 11.49 12.58 -0.09
C ASN A 33 12.05 14.02 0.00
N CYS A 34 12.86 14.48 -0.97
CA CYS A 34 13.40 15.83 -0.99
C CYS A 34 12.29 16.90 -1.19
N GLN A 35 11.14 16.50 -1.73
CA GLN A 35 9.98 17.37 -1.93
C GLN A 35 8.93 17.25 -0.81
N ALA A 36 9.20 16.41 0.21
CA ALA A 36 8.29 16.23 1.32
C ALA A 36 8.30 17.46 2.24
N LYS A 37 7.14 18.09 2.40
CA LYS A 37 6.98 19.21 3.34
C LYS A 37 6.89 18.73 4.80
N PRO A 38 7.44 19.47 5.78
CA PRO A 38 7.23 19.24 7.21
C PRO A 38 5.75 19.21 7.60
N ARG A 39 5.40 18.57 8.73
CA ARG A 39 4.00 18.33 9.15
C ARG A 39 3.21 19.59 9.46
N ASP A 40 3.90 20.61 9.92
CA ASP A 40 3.43 21.93 10.32
C ASP A 40 3.44 22.95 9.17
N ALA A 41 4.05 22.61 8.03
CA ALA A 41 4.13 23.48 6.88
C ALA A 41 2.83 23.49 6.05
N GLU A 42 2.51 24.65 5.48
CA GLU A 42 1.36 24.78 4.58
C GLU A 42 1.50 23.87 3.35
N GLY A 43 0.43 23.13 3.07
CA GLY A 43 0.40 22.15 1.99
C GLY A 43 1.12 20.83 2.29
N HIS A 44 1.36 20.52 3.57
CA HIS A 44 1.78 19.18 3.97
C HIS A 44 0.78 18.11 3.53
N ASP A 45 1.24 17.16 2.70
CA ASP A 45 0.43 16.02 2.28
C ASP A 45 0.76 14.79 3.11
N ARG A 46 -0.18 14.36 3.96
CA ARG A 46 -0.03 13.17 4.81
C ARG A 46 0.20 11.87 4.01
N LEU A 47 -0.26 11.82 2.76
CA LEU A 47 -0.09 10.66 1.87
C LEU A 47 1.03 10.88 0.84
N PHE A 48 1.89 11.89 1.04
CA PHE A 48 2.93 12.30 0.10
C PHE A 48 3.72 11.12 -0.45
N LYS A 49 4.18 10.20 0.42
CA LYS A 49 5.03 9.05 0.04
C LYS A 49 4.39 8.13 -1.01
N VAL A 50 3.07 7.99 -1.02
CA VAL A 50 2.33 7.12 -1.96
C VAL A 50 1.52 7.91 -2.99
N ARG A 51 1.56 9.25 -2.94
CA ARG A 51 0.72 10.12 -3.75
C ARG A 51 0.85 9.87 -5.26
N PRO A 52 2.05 9.66 -5.84
CA PRO A 52 2.18 9.37 -7.26
C PRO A 52 1.42 8.10 -7.68
N LEU A 53 1.54 7.03 -6.88
CA LEU A 53 0.85 5.77 -7.12
C LEU A 53 -0.67 5.94 -7.05
N VAL A 54 -1.19 6.60 -6.01
CA VAL A 54 -2.64 6.86 -5.86
C VAL A 54 -3.18 7.69 -7.03
N LYS A 55 -2.43 8.72 -7.48
CA LYS A 55 -2.82 9.53 -8.65
C LYS A 55 -2.87 8.70 -9.92
N GLN A 56 -1.88 7.84 -10.15
CA GLN A 56 -1.84 6.98 -11.34
C GLN A 56 -2.95 5.93 -11.33
N LEU A 57 -3.20 5.28 -10.19
CA LEU A 57 -4.32 4.35 -10.01
C LEU A 57 -5.66 5.03 -10.31
N LYS A 58 -5.90 6.21 -9.71
CA LYS A 58 -7.12 6.98 -9.95
C LYS A 58 -7.28 7.35 -11.42
N LYS A 59 -6.19 7.73 -12.10
CA LYS A 59 -6.20 8.02 -13.55
C LYS A 59 -6.62 6.80 -14.36
N ASN A 60 -6.01 5.64 -14.08
CA ASN A 60 -6.29 4.40 -14.81
C ASN A 60 -7.72 3.91 -14.55
N MET A 61 -8.17 3.92 -13.29
CA MET A 61 -9.53 3.51 -12.92
C MET A 61 -10.59 4.39 -13.59
N LYS A 62 -10.35 5.70 -13.69
CA LYS A 62 -11.24 6.63 -14.39
C LYS A 62 -11.30 6.43 -15.91
N ALA A 63 -10.35 5.71 -16.50
CA ALA A 63 -10.38 5.41 -17.93
C ALA A 63 -11.38 4.30 -18.26
N VAL A 64 -11.84 3.55 -17.25
CA VAL A 64 -12.89 2.54 -17.39
C VAL A 64 -14.26 3.24 -17.31
N ALA A 65 -15.13 2.97 -18.28
CA ALA A 65 -16.49 3.51 -18.28
C ALA A 65 -17.28 2.95 -17.08
N PRO A 66 -18.03 3.79 -16.35
CA PRO A 66 -18.87 3.31 -15.24
C PRO A 66 -20.07 2.52 -15.77
N GLU A 67 -20.52 1.55 -14.97
CA GLU A 67 -21.78 0.84 -15.20
C GLU A 67 -22.97 1.66 -14.68
N GLU A 68 -24.19 1.32 -15.11
CA GLU A 68 -25.41 2.07 -14.76
C GLU A 68 -25.70 2.11 -13.26
N GLN A 69 -25.42 1.02 -12.55
CA GLN A 69 -25.64 0.89 -11.11
C GLN A 69 -24.30 0.91 -10.37
N GLN A 70 -24.16 1.81 -9.41
CA GLN A 70 -22.93 1.99 -8.64
C GLN A 70 -23.23 1.97 -7.15
N SER A 71 -22.39 1.30 -6.37
CA SER A 71 -22.39 1.36 -4.91
C SER A 71 -21.14 2.07 -4.43
N VAL A 72 -21.28 2.90 -3.40
CA VAL A 72 -20.15 3.57 -2.74
C VAL A 72 -20.10 3.07 -1.31
N ASP A 73 -18.95 2.53 -0.94
CA ASP A 73 -18.68 2.05 0.42
C ASP A 73 -17.23 2.37 0.79
N GLU A 74 -16.92 2.26 2.07
CA GLU A 74 -15.58 2.43 2.60
C GLU A 74 -14.87 1.08 2.68
N GLN A 75 -13.57 1.06 2.32
CA GLN A 75 -12.73 -0.11 2.54
C GLN A 75 -11.58 0.25 3.48
N ILE A 76 -11.45 -0.50 4.56
CA ILE A 76 -10.38 -0.32 5.55
C ILE A 76 -9.25 -1.30 5.28
N ILE A 77 -8.04 -0.78 5.19
CA ILE A 77 -6.82 -1.59 5.12
C ILE A 77 -6.25 -1.68 6.55
N PRO A 78 -6.30 -2.85 7.21
CA PRO A 78 -5.80 -2.99 8.56
C PRO A 78 -4.29 -2.76 8.58
N SER A 79 -3.84 -1.88 9.48
CA SER A 79 -2.43 -1.60 9.70
C SER A 79 -2.17 -1.39 11.18
N ARG A 80 -1.07 -1.99 11.67
CA ARG A 80 -0.54 -1.73 13.02
C ARG A 80 0.53 -0.64 13.01
N ALA A 81 0.91 -0.13 11.84
CA ALA A 81 1.86 0.96 11.74
C ALA A 81 1.20 2.27 12.18
N LEU A 82 2.00 3.18 12.74
CA LEU A 82 1.57 4.54 13.05
C LEU A 82 1.39 5.32 11.74
N THR A 83 0.24 5.12 11.10
CA THR A 83 -0.14 5.78 9.85
C THR A 83 -0.85 7.10 10.14
N ALA A 84 -0.65 8.09 9.26
CA ALA A 84 -1.17 9.45 9.43
C ALA A 84 -2.71 9.58 9.39
N LYS A 85 -3.41 8.51 9.01
CA LYS A 85 -4.86 8.31 9.12
C LYS A 85 -5.10 6.88 9.60
N ALA A 86 -5.08 6.67 10.91
CA ALA A 86 -5.58 5.44 11.51
C ALA A 86 -7.03 5.70 11.92
N VAL A 87 -7.94 4.81 11.53
CA VAL A 87 -9.32 4.78 12.00
C VAL A 87 -9.43 3.56 12.92
N HIS A 88 -9.98 3.76 14.11
CA HIS A 88 -10.22 2.68 15.06
C HIS A 88 -11.68 2.27 14.96
N GLU A 89 -11.94 1.11 14.35
CA GLU A 89 -13.27 0.54 14.24
C GLU A 89 -13.37 -0.73 15.09
N ILE A 90 -14.45 -0.87 15.86
CA ILE A 90 -14.59 -1.87 16.93
C ILE A 90 -15.10 -3.22 16.37
N GLU A 91 -15.61 -3.26 15.13
CA GLU A 91 -16.35 -4.43 14.60
C GLU A 91 -15.72 -5.13 13.39
N ALA A 92 -14.60 -4.64 12.83
CA ALA A 92 -13.97 -5.29 11.69
C ALA A 92 -13.29 -6.62 12.10
N PRO A 93 -13.72 -7.80 11.58
CA PRO A 93 -13.07 -9.06 11.90
C PRO A 93 -11.64 -9.03 11.39
N GLN A 94 -10.68 -9.10 12.31
CA GLN A 94 -9.27 -9.33 11.98
C GLN A 94 -9.17 -10.73 11.38
N VAL A 95 -9.25 -10.84 10.05
CA VAL A 95 -8.94 -12.09 9.35
C VAL A 95 -7.45 -12.36 9.56
N ARG A 96 -7.15 -13.22 10.54
CA ARG A 96 -5.82 -13.81 10.69
C ARG A 96 -5.64 -14.78 9.53
N LEU A 97 -4.72 -14.46 8.63
CA LEU A 97 -4.07 -15.46 7.79
C LEU A 97 -3.20 -16.38 8.66
#